data_AF-A0AAX6IJA9-F1
#
_entry.id   AF-A0AAX6IJA9-F1
#
_cell.length_a   1.000
_cell.length_b   1.000
_cell.length_c   1.000
_cell.angle_alpha   90.00
_cell.angle_beta   90.00
_cell.angle_gamma   90.00
#
_symmetry.space_group_name_H-M   'P 1'
#
loop_
_entity.id
_entity.type
_entity.pdbx_description
1 polymer ?
#
loop_
_entity_poly.entity_id
_entity_poly.type
_entity_poly.pdbx_seq_one_letter_code
_entity_poly.pdbx_strand_id
1 'polypeptide(L)'
;MLRLHAGEFGRWQLRHFVLTCLAWALEAMHTMVMIFADRGGEAAGARTPRRGPAAAAGGRRWAEWGLVCGERYKVGLVQAGFFAGCMIGAGVFGHLSDSFLGRKGSLTIVCVLNTVFGLLTSLSPSYWAYAALRLLTGFSTGGVGLCAFVLATEPVGPAKRGAVGMSTFYFFSAGIALLSGVAYLFPPWRHLYVVSSLPSLLFLVSVLPFLSESPRWYLVRRRPHDAMAVMREIARTNGRRLPDNVSLKLDDDDEEHDKKEDQNSYSGAALSGSILDVVRSPTTRVRLVLTVAINLLCSVVYYGINLNVVNLKTNLYLSVLLNSVAGIFGMAATYNLLFIYTMELFPTVVRNAALGCATQAAQMGAILAPLVVVLGRRCRLRCSGRAGSSGGCWRSTSRRR
;
A
#
# COMPACT_ATOMS: atom_id res chain seq x y z
N MET A 1 -30.69 -7.27 4.49
CA MET A 1 -31.30 -6.28 3.57
C MET A 1 -30.51 -5.99 2.29
N LEU A 2 -29.20 -5.75 2.35
CA LEU A 2 -28.38 -5.41 1.17
C LEU A 2 -28.51 -6.45 0.04
N ARG A 3 -28.41 -7.74 0.36
CA ARG A 3 -28.61 -8.86 -0.59
C ARG A 3 -30.03 -8.92 -1.18
N LEU A 4 -31.05 -8.70 -0.35
CA LEU A 4 -32.46 -8.85 -0.72
C LEU A 4 -32.98 -7.65 -1.54
N HIS A 5 -32.70 -6.43 -1.10
CA HIS A 5 -33.33 -5.22 -1.63
C HIS A 5 -32.39 -4.37 -2.50
N ALA A 6 -31.07 -4.45 -2.32
CA ALA A 6 -30.09 -3.64 -3.05
C ALA A 6 -29.28 -4.44 -4.10
N GLY A 7 -29.30 -5.77 -4.03
CA GLY A 7 -28.48 -6.65 -4.87
C GLY A 7 -27.04 -6.78 -4.38
N GLU A 8 -26.33 -7.84 -4.80
CA GLU A 8 -24.98 -8.13 -4.28
C GLU A 8 -23.88 -7.27 -4.92
N PHE A 9 -24.01 -6.94 -6.20
CA PHE A 9 -23.06 -6.10 -6.94
C PHE A 9 -23.74 -5.47 -8.17
N GLY A 10 -24.45 -4.36 -7.97
CA GLY A 10 -25.15 -3.63 -9.04
C GLY A 10 -24.33 -2.48 -9.62
N ARG A 11 -24.98 -1.63 -10.44
CA ARG A 11 -24.33 -0.50 -11.12
C ARG A 11 -23.77 0.53 -10.13
N TRP A 12 -24.48 0.78 -9.03
CA TRP A 12 -23.99 1.68 -7.99
C TRP A 12 -22.73 1.14 -7.33
N GLN A 13 -22.74 -0.14 -6.91
CA GLN A 13 -21.57 -0.75 -6.27
C GLN A 13 -20.38 -0.80 -7.22
N LEU A 14 -20.58 -1.10 -8.50
CA LEU A 14 -19.51 -1.09 -9.48
C LEU A 14 -18.90 0.31 -9.65
N ARG A 15 -19.73 1.35 -9.79
CA ARG A 15 -19.26 2.73 -9.90
C ARG A 15 -18.49 3.15 -8.65
N HIS A 16 -19.07 2.91 -7.47
CA HIS A 16 -18.45 3.25 -6.18
C HIS A 16 -17.13 2.49 -5.97
N PHE A 17 -17.10 1.20 -6.33
CA PHE A 17 -15.91 0.36 -6.30
C PHE A 17 -14.79 0.94 -7.18
N VAL A 18 -15.06 1.22 -8.46
CA VAL A 18 -14.05 1.76 -9.39
C VAL A 18 -13.51 3.09 -8.90
N LEU A 19 -14.39 4.01 -8.47
CA LEU A 19 -13.99 5.31 -7.95
C LEU A 19 -13.13 5.18 -6.69
N THR A 20 -13.49 4.30 -5.76
CA THR A 20 -12.71 4.08 -4.54
C THR A 20 -11.35 3.45 -4.85
N CYS A 21 -11.29 2.51 -5.80
CA CYS A 21 -10.07 1.84 -6.23
C CYS A 21 -9.06 2.77 -6.95
N LEU A 22 -9.47 3.93 -7.44
CA LEU A 22 -8.50 4.93 -7.93
C LEU A 22 -7.53 5.36 -6.82
N ALA A 23 -7.93 5.34 -5.55
CA ALA A 23 -7.04 5.61 -4.43
C ALA A 23 -5.88 4.61 -4.32
N TRP A 24 -6.10 3.33 -4.68
CA TRP A 24 -5.05 2.31 -4.74
C TRP A 24 -4.00 2.61 -5.83
N ALA A 25 -4.42 3.14 -6.98
CA ALA A 25 -3.49 3.55 -8.01
C ALA A 25 -2.60 4.72 -7.54
N LEU A 26 -3.19 5.67 -6.80
CA LEU A 26 -2.47 6.80 -6.20
C LEU A 26 -1.47 6.34 -5.13
N GLU A 27 -1.88 5.40 -4.26
CA GLU A 27 -1.01 4.77 -3.28
C GLU A 27 0.22 4.15 -3.94
N ALA A 28 0.00 3.45 -5.06
CA ALA A 28 1.09 2.84 -5.82
C ALA A 28 2.08 3.87 -6.36
N MET A 29 1.57 5.02 -6.85
CA MET A 29 2.42 6.12 -7.32
C MET A 29 3.33 6.65 -6.20
N HIS A 30 2.77 6.97 -5.03
CA HIS A 30 3.54 7.49 -3.89
C HIS A 30 4.54 6.49 -3.30
N THR A 31 4.20 5.20 -3.38
CA THR A 31 5.07 4.10 -2.94
C THR A 31 6.23 3.89 -3.90
N MET A 32 5.95 3.80 -5.20
CA MET A 32 6.93 3.37 -6.21
C MET A 32 7.70 4.51 -6.89
N VAL A 33 7.36 5.77 -6.65
CA VAL A 33 8.11 6.93 -7.18
C VAL A 33 9.60 6.91 -6.81
N MET A 34 9.96 6.27 -5.69
CA MET A 34 11.37 6.12 -5.27
C MET A 34 12.21 5.35 -6.27
N ILE A 35 11.64 4.36 -6.97
CA ILE A 35 12.35 3.54 -7.98
C ILE A 35 12.97 4.44 -9.06
N PHE A 36 12.20 5.43 -9.52
CA PHE A 36 12.62 6.35 -10.57
C PHE A 36 13.45 7.51 -10.01
N ALA A 37 13.14 7.97 -8.79
CA ALA A 37 13.91 9.03 -8.16
C ALA A 37 15.34 8.59 -7.76
N ASP A 38 15.56 7.28 -7.56
CA ASP A 38 16.86 6.68 -7.24
C ASP A 38 17.67 6.29 -8.49
N ARG A 39 17.21 6.66 -9.69
CA ARG A 39 17.81 6.28 -10.97
C ARG A 39 19.24 6.85 -11.14
N GLY A 40 20.24 6.03 -10.83
CA GLY A 40 21.62 6.22 -11.30
C GLY A 40 22.73 5.47 -10.54
N GLY A 41 22.46 4.26 -10.06
CA GLY A 41 23.50 3.42 -9.46
C GLY A 41 24.49 2.75 -10.44
N GLU A 42 24.14 2.54 -11.72
CA GLU A 42 24.89 1.56 -12.53
C GLU A 42 25.17 1.92 -14.01
N ALA A 43 24.74 3.07 -14.53
CA ALA A 43 25.15 3.49 -15.88
C ALA A 43 26.56 4.12 -15.93
N ALA A 44 27.24 4.27 -14.78
CA ALA A 44 28.62 4.74 -14.71
C ALA A 44 29.58 3.60 -14.30
N GLY A 45 29.47 2.46 -14.98
CA GLY A 45 30.65 1.64 -15.22
C GLY A 45 31.54 2.39 -16.21
N ALA A 46 32.76 2.72 -15.79
CA ALA A 46 33.83 3.28 -16.62
C ALA A 46 33.62 4.71 -17.17
N ARG A 47 33.63 5.71 -16.28
CA ARG A 47 34.41 6.96 -16.42
C ARG A 47 34.13 7.81 -15.18
N THR A 48 35.20 8.13 -14.46
CA THR A 48 35.19 9.22 -13.48
C THR A 48 34.54 10.44 -14.14
N PRO A 49 33.48 11.03 -13.56
CA PRO A 49 33.07 12.35 -14.00
C PRO A 49 34.23 13.28 -13.62
N ARG A 50 34.87 13.87 -14.62
CA ARG A 50 35.74 15.02 -14.43
C ARG A 50 35.02 15.97 -13.48
N ARG A 51 35.68 16.33 -12.37
CA ARG A 51 35.28 17.43 -11.48
C ARG A 51 35.14 18.68 -12.35
N GLY A 52 33.91 18.94 -12.80
CA GLY A 52 33.51 20.16 -13.47
C GLY A 52 32.26 20.66 -12.77
N PRO A 53 32.17 21.97 -12.44
CA PRO A 53 31.05 22.54 -11.70
C PRO A 53 29.68 22.38 -12.42
N ALA A 54 29.68 22.00 -13.70
CA ALA A 54 28.47 21.79 -14.51
C ALA A 54 27.80 20.41 -14.33
N ALA A 55 28.47 19.40 -13.75
CA ALA A 55 27.85 18.09 -13.49
C ALA A 55 26.92 18.09 -12.26
N ALA A 56 26.98 19.15 -11.45
CA ALA A 56 26.17 19.36 -10.26
C ALA A 56 24.76 19.93 -10.55
N ALA A 57 24.49 20.39 -11.77
CA ALA A 57 23.30 21.19 -12.09
C ALA A 57 22.14 20.43 -12.75
N GLY A 58 22.15 19.09 -12.81
CA GLY A 58 21.24 18.32 -13.67
C GLY A 58 20.44 17.21 -13.00
N GLY A 59 19.45 17.56 -12.17
CA GLY A 59 18.19 16.80 -12.00
C GLY A 59 18.21 15.44 -11.30
N ARG A 60 19.32 14.98 -10.70
CA ARG A 60 19.46 13.62 -10.13
C ARG A 60 19.79 13.64 -8.63
N ARG A 61 18.95 13.01 -7.79
CA ARG A 61 19.05 13.02 -6.32
C ARG A 61 20.41 12.56 -5.77
N TRP A 62 20.91 11.42 -6.24
CA TRP A 62 22.18 10.84 -5.74
C TRP A 62 23.41 11.66 -6.17
N ALA A 63 23.31 12.40 -7.28
CA ALA A 63 24.35 13.30 -7.74
C ALA A 63 24.32 14.62 -6.97
N GLU A 64 23.12 15.10 -6.62
CA GLU A 64 22.90 16.33 -5.84
C GLU A 64 23.45 16.20 -4.40
N TRP A 65 23.23 15.06 -3.74
CA TRP A 65 23.72 14.83 -2.37
C TRP A 65 24.96 13.95 -2.28
N GLY A 66 25.65 13.70 -3.40
CA GLY A 66 26.94 13.00 -3.41
C GLY A 66 26.92 11.60 -2.79
N LEU A 67 25.84 10.83 -2.97
CA LEU A 67 25.64 9.48 -2.40
C LEU A 67 26.53 8.39 -3.07
N VAL A 68 27.79 8.71 -3.36
CA VAL A 68 28.76 7.86 -4.07
C VAL A 68 29.82 7.33 -3.09
N CYS A 69 30.02 6.00 -3.10
CA CYS A 69 30.96 5.22 -2.27
C CYS A 69 30.75 5.33 -0.74
N GLY A 70 30.63 4.19 -0.04
CA GLY A 70 30.42 4.13 1.42
C GLY A 70 28.98 4.37 1.89
N GLU A 71 28.25 5.34 1.30
CA GLU A 71 26.93 5.78 1.77
C GLU A 71 25.72 5.20 1.01
N ARG A 72 25.92 4.20 0.14
CA ARG A 72 24.84 3.59 -0.68
C ARG A 72 23.68 2.99 0.15
N TYR A 73 23.93 2.65 1.41
CA TYR A 73 22.90 2.12 2.31
C TYR A 73 21.79 3.15 2.61
N LYS A 74 22.08 4.45 2.49
CA LYS A 74 21.13 5.55 2.73
C LYS A 74 19.91 5.49 1.80
N VAL A 75 20.07 5.04 0.57
CA VAL A 75 18.95 4.85 -0.38
C VAL A 75 17.98 3.77 0.14
N GLY A 76 18.52 2.61 0.55
CA GLY A 76 17.72 1.54 1.15
C GLY A 76 17.11 1.93 2.50
N LEU A 77 17.80 2.76 3.29
CA LEU A 77 17.32 3.26 4.57
C LEU A 77 16.07 4.14 4.41
N VAL A 78 16.05 5.05 3.42
CA VAL A 78 14.85 5.86 3.16
C VAL A 78 13.68 5.00 2.68
N GLN A 79 13.93 4.02 1.81
CA GLN A 79 12.90 3.09 1.35
C GLN A 79 12.33 2.25 2.51
N ALA A 80 13.19 1.72 3.38
CA ALA A 80 12.77 1.00 4.58
C ALA A 80 12.00 1.92 5.56
N GLY A 81 12.46 3.15 5.74
CA GLY A 81 11.79 4.16 6.57
C GLY A 81 10.41 4.54 6.05
N PHE A 82 10.22 4.59 4.72
CA PHE A 82 8.90 4.77 4.11
C PHE A 82 7.95 3.64 4.48
N PHE A 83 8.35 2.37 4.29
CA PHE A 83 7.50 1.23 4.65
C PHE A 83 7.27 1.08 6.17
N ALA A 84 8.25 1.48 6.99
CA ALA A 84 8.07 1.57 8.44
C ALA A 84 7.00 2.60 8.79
N GLY A 85 7.03 3.76 8.12
CA GLY A 85 5.94 4.73 8.16
C GLY A 85 4.60 4.11 7.79
N CYS A 86 4.52 3.38 6.66
CA CYS A 86 3.28 2.71 6.22
C CYS A 86 2.70 1.78 7.28
N MET A 87 3.55 0.99 7.96
CA MET A 87 3.10 0.06 8.99
C MET A 87 2.49 0.78 10.21
N ILE A 88 3.11 1.87 10.66
CA ILE A 88 2.60 2.70 11.77
C ILE A 88 1.30 3.39 11.33
N GLY A 89 1.31 3.96 10.13
CA GLY A 89 0.18 4.64 9.51
C GLY A 89 -1.05 3.77 9.35
N ALA A 90 -0.88 2.53 8.88
CA ALA A 90 -1.97 1.56 8.73
C ALA A 90 -2.66 1.27 10.07
N GLY A 91 -1.91 1.19 11.17
CA GLY A 91 -2.49 1.03 12.52
C GLY A 91 -3.27 2.26 12.97
N VAL A 92 -2.68 3.45 12.84
CA VAL A 92 -3.32 4.71 13.29
C VAL A 92 -4.55 5.03 12.45
N PHE A 93 -4.43 5.08 11.12
CA PHE A 93 -5.53 5.40 10.24
C PHE A 93 -6.55 4.27 10.12
N GLY A 94 -6.17 3.02 10.35
CA GLY A 94 -7.10 1.91 10.48
C GLY A 94 -8.04 2.09 11.67
N HIS A 95 -7.47 2.39 12.85
CA HIS A 95 -8.28 2.72 14.03
C HIS A 95 -9.12 3.99 13.81
N LEU A 96 -8.54 5.00 13.15
CA LEU A 96 -9.24 6.25 12.86
C LEU A 96 -10.45 6.06 11.92
N SER A 97 -10.31 5.16 10.94
CA SER A 97 -11.31 4.79 9.95
C SER A 97 -12.52 4.05 10.55
N ASP A 98 -12.29 3.25 11.57
CA ASP A 98 -13.36 2.57 12.30
C ASP A 98 -13.93 3.42 13.44
N SER A 99 -13.16 4.42 13.91
CA SER A 99 -13.59 5.34 14.95
C SER A 99 -14.49 6.48 14.43
N PHE A 100 -14.21 7.71 14.84
CA PHE A 100 -15.10 8.87 14.69
C PHE A 100 -15.09 9.49 13.28
N LEU A 101 -14.00 9.32 12.53
CA LEU A 101 -13.81 9.95 11.22
C LEU A 101 -14.51 9.20 10.07
N GLY A 102 -14.80 7.92 10.27
CA GLY A 102 -15.31 7.07 9.20
C GLY A 102 -14.28 6.77 8.13
N ARG A 103 -14.67 5.94 7.16
CA ARG A 103 -13.79 5.41 6.12
C ARG A 103 -13.52 6.48 5.07
N LYS A 104 -14.55 7.22 4.65
CA LYS A 104 -14.42 8.35 3.72
C LYS A 104 -13.65 9.50 4.36
N GLY A 105 -13.93 9.83 5.62
CA GLY A 105 -13.22 10.92 6.32
C GLY A 105 -11.74 10.59 6.51
N SER A 106 -11.42 9.37 6.93
CA SER A 106 -10.02 8.93 7.07
C SER A 106 -9.30 8.90 5.72
N LEU A 107 -9.94 8.39 4.66
CA LEU A 107 -9.42 8.43 3.29
C LEU A 107 -9.13 9.87 2.82
N THR A 108 -9.98 10.82 3.19
CA THR A 108 -9.79 12.25 2.88
C THR A 108 -8.51 12.79 3.53
N ILE A 109 -8.33 12.56 4.83
CA ILE A 109 -7.16 13.02 5.57
C ILE A 109 -5.88 12.44 4.99
N VAL A 110 -5.82 11.13 4.74
CA VAL A 110 -4.60 10.50 4.21
C VAL A 110 -4.27 10.98 2.81
N CYS A 111 -5.26 11.22 1.95
CA CYS A 111 -5.03 11.77 0.60
C CYS A 111 -4.53 13.22 0.65
N VAL A 112 -5.04 14.05 1.59
CA VAL A 112 -4.55 15.41 1.82
C VAL A 112 -3.09 15.36 2.29
N LEU A 113 -2.80 14.53 3.30
CA LEU A 113 -1.45 14.38 3.83
C LEU A 113 -0.46 13.88 2.77
N ASN A 114 -0.84 12.89 1.96
CA ASN A 114 -0.01 12.41 0.84
C ASN A 114 0.30 13.50 -0.17
N THR A 115 -0.69 14.35 -0.49
CA THR A 115 -0.50 15.47 -1.41
C THR A 115 0.48 16.50 -0.81
N VAL A 116 0.27 16.90 0.44
CA VAL A 116 1.12 17.88 1.13
C VAL A 116 2.54 17.36 1.30
N PHE A 117 2.72 16.17 1.87
CA PHE A 117 4.05 15.59 2.08
C PHE A 117 4.76 15.23 0.77
N GLY A 118 4.01 14.80 -0.26
CA GLY A 118 4.56 14.57 -1.60
C GLY A 118 5.12 15.83 -2.24
N LEU A 119 4.39 16.96 -2.15
CA LEU A 119 4.85 18.26 -2.64
C LEU A 119 6.03 18.79 -1.82
N LEU A 120 5.97 18.72 -0.49
CA LEU A 120 7.08 19.12 0.38
C LEU A 120 8.34 18.28 0.12
N THR A 121 8.20 16.99 -0.19
CA THR A 121 9.32 16.12 -0.57
C THR A 121 10.06 16.66 -1.80
N SER A 122 9.35 17.23 -2.77
CA SER A 122 9.96 17.83 -3.96
C SER A 122 10.80 19.09 -3.66
N LEU A 123 10.48 19.79 -2.56
CA LEU A 123 11.15 21.01 -2.10
C LEU A 123 12.28 20.73 -1.10
N SER A 124 12.50 19.47 -0.72
CA SER A 124 13.49 19.12 0.31
C SER A 124 14.91 19.64 -0.02
N PRO A 125 15.55 20.40 0.89
CA PRO A 125 16.88 20.97 0.66
C PRO A 125 18.01 20.04 1.14
N SER A 126 17.72 19.11 2.05
CA SER A 126 18.70 18.21 2.67
C SER A 126 18.22 16.76 2.67
N TYR A 127 19.17 15.82 2.72
CA TYR A 127 18.90 14.38 2.79
C TYR A 127 18.03 14.00 4.00
N TRP A 128 18.29 14.58 5.18
CA TRP A 128 17.52 14.26 6.40
C TRP A 128 16.10 14.82 6.35
N ALA A 129 15.92 16.02 5.79
CA ALA A 129 14.58 16.56 5.53
C ALA A 129 13.81 15.67 4.54
N TYR A 130 14.47 15.21 3.47
CA TYR A 130 13.91 14.26 2.53
C TYR A 130 13.52 12.93 3.20
N ALA A 131 14.41 12.35 4.01
CA ALA A 131 14.15 11.09 4.71
C ALA A 131 12.97 11.21 5.67
N ALA A 132 12.89 12.30 6.44
CA ALA A 132 11.77 12.58 7.35
C ALA A 132 10.44 12.73 6.59
N LEU A 133 10.43 13.52 5.51
CA LEU A 133 9.24 13.70 4.67
C LEU A 133 8.79 12.39 4.00
N ARG A 134 9.72 11.51 3.62
CA ARG A 134 9.38 10.18 3.11
C ARG A 134 8.80 9.27 4.18
N LEU A 135 9.30 9.31 5.41
CA LEU A 135 8.70 8.58 6.53
C LEU A 135 7.26 9.08 6.79
N LEU A 136 7.03 10.40 6.76
CA LEU A 136 5.70 10.99 6.90
C LEU A 136 4.77 10.65 5.73
N THR A 137 5.28 10.65 4.49
CA THR A 137 4.51 10.19 3.31
C THR A 137 4.16 8.71 3.45
N GLY A 138 5.07 7.89 3.97
CA GLY A 138 4.80 6.49 4.28
C GLY A 138 3.68 6.34 5.31
N PHE A 139 3.76 7.10 6.41
CA PHE A 139 2.72 7.15 7.45
C PHE A 139 1.34 7.48 6.89
N SER A 140 1.21 8.46 5.98
CA SER A 140 -0.08 8.73 5.33
C SER A 140 -0.47 7.65 4.30
N THR A 141 0.49 7.13 3.52
CA THR A 141 0.23 6.12 2.48
C THR A 141 -0.31 4.82 3.05
N GLY A 142 0.20 4.37 4.21
CA GLY A 142 -0.26 3.14 4.86
C GLY A 142 -1.75 3.11 5.22
N GLY A 143 -2.38 4.28 5.41
CA GLY A 143 -3.81 4.38 5.67
C GLY A 143 -4.70 4.32 4.42
N VAL A 144 -4.17 4.67 3.24
CA VAL A 144 -4.93 4.74 1.99
C VAL A 144 -5.48 3.38 1.61
N GLY A 145 -4.62 2.36 1.52
CA GLY A 145 -5.00 1.03 1.09
C GLY A 145 -6.07 0.39 1.99
N LEU A 146 -5.93 0.56 3.31
CA LEU A 146 -6.89 0.04 4.29
C LEU A 146 -8.24 0.75 4.18
N CYS A 147 -8.27 2.09 4.21
CA CYS A 147 -9.51 2.86 4.12
C CYS A 147 -10.22 2.61 2.79
N ALA A 148 -9.48 2.61 1.67
CA ALA A 148 -10.01 2.40 0.34
C ALA A 148 -10.54 0.96 0.16
N PHE A 149 -9.83 -0.05 0.66
CA PHE A 149 -10.27 -1.45 0.58
C PHE A 149 -11.59 -1.66 1.33
N VAL A 150 -11.68 -1.16 2.57
CA VAL A 150 -12.89 -1.30 3.39
C VAL A 150 -14.05 -0.55 2.73
N LEU A 151 -13.84 0.71 2.33
CA LEU A 151 -14.87 1.52 1.68
C LEU A 151 -15.38 0.90 0.37
N ALA A 152 -14.50 0.26 -0.41
CA ALA A 152 -14.85 -0.40 -1.68
C ALA A 152 -15.61 -1.71 -1.49
N THR A 153 -15.42 -2.42 -0.37
CA THR A 153 -15.94 -3.79 -0.15
C THR A 153 -17.14 -3.88 0.80
N GLU A 154 -17.33 -2.89 1.66
CA GLU A 154 -18.46 -2.85 2.60
C GLU A 154 -19.84 -2.76 1.93
N PRO A 155 -20.03 -1.99 0.84
CA PRO A 155 -21.30 -1.95 0.10
C PRO A 155 -21.56 -3.21 -0.74
N VAL A 156 -20.59 -4.13 -0.83
CA VAL A 156 -20.67 -5.34 -1.65
C VAL A 156 -21.24 -6.50 -0.85
N GLY A 157 -22.09 -7.29 -1.50
CA GLY A 157 -22.71 -8.48 -0.92
C GLY A 157 -21.68 -9.59 -0.56
N PRO A 158 -21.97 -10.45 0.43
CA PRO A 158 -21.01 -11.44 0.94
C PRO A 158 -20.42 -12.37 -0.13
N ALA A 159 -21.22 -12.80 -1.12
CA ALA A 159 -20.76 -13.77 -2.14
C ALA A 159 -19.76 -13.18 -3.14
N LYS A 160 -19.86 -11.88 -3.46
CA LYS A 160 -18.97 -11.19 -4.40
C LYS A 160 -17.85 -10.41 -3.72
N ARG A 161 -17.94 -10.19 -2.40
CA ARG A 161 -16.99 -9.36 -1.64
C ARG A 161 -15.54 -9.82 -1.77
N GLY A 162 -15.29 -11.13 -1.74
CA GLY A 162 -13.94 -11.69 -1.88
C GLY A 162 -13.30 -11.31 -3.21
N ALA A 163 -13.95 -11.67 -4.32
CA ALA A 163 -13.46 -11.36 -5.67
C ALA A 163 -13.29 -9.85 -5.92
N VAL A 164 -14.25 -9.04 -5.47
CA VAL A 164 -14.19 -7.58 -5.59
C VAL A 164 -13.03 -7.02 -4.76
N GLY A 165 -12.85 -7.51 -3.53
CA GLY A 165 -11.71 -7.16 -2.68
C GLY A 165 -10.37 -7.51 -3.32
N MET A 166 -10.22 -8.71 -3.89
CA MET A 166 -8.94 -9.08 -4.54
C MET A 166 -8.66 -8.25 -5.79
N SER A 167 -9.69 -7.77 -6.48
CA SER A 167 -9.51 -6.95 -7.67
C SER A 167 -8.99 -5.52 -7.38
N THR A 168 -9.03 -5.04 -6.13
CA THR A 168 -8.46 -3.72 -5.77
C THR A 168 -6.95 -3.67 -6.03
N PHE A 169 -6.25 -4.79 -5.83
CA PHE A 169 -4.80 -4.90 -6.05
C PHE A 169 -4.39 -4.71 -7.53
N TYR A 170 -5.31 -4.93 -8.48
CA TYR A 170 -5.04 -4.65 -9.89
C TYR A 170 -4.84 -3.15 -10.15
N PHE A 171 -5.58 -2.30 -9.44
CA PHE A 171 -5.43 -0.86 -9.53
C PHE A 171 -4.08 -0.39 -8.99
N PHE A 172 -3.54 -1.07 -7.98
CA PHE A 172 -2.19 -0.80 -7.49
C PHE A 172 -1.15 -1.03 -8.60
N SER A 173 -1.16 -2.21 -9.23
CA SER A 173 -0.26 -2.50 -10.36
C SER A 173 -0.43 -1.54 -11.53
N ALA A 174 -1.67 -1.20 -11.87
CA ALA A 174 -1.97 -0.21 -12.92
C ALA A 174 -1.38 1.17 -12.57
N GLY A 175 -1.41 1.57 -11.30
CA GLY A 175 -0.76 2.78 -10.81
C GLY A 175 0.75 2.78 -11.01
N ILE A 176 1.43 1.65 -10.78
CA ILE A 176 2.88 1.51 -11.05
C ILE A 176 3.18 1.60 -12.55
N ALA A 177 2.35 0.94 -13.38
CA ALA A 177 2.48 1.00 -14.83
C ALA A 177 2.33 2.44 -15.36
N LEU A 178 1.31 3.17 -14.87
CA LEU A 178 1.08 4.58 -15.22
C LEU A 178 2.23 5.47 -14.74
N LEU A 179 2.74 5.25 -13.52
CA LEU A 179 3.90 5.96 -13.00
C LEU A 179 5.12 5.80 -13.91
N SER A 180 5.33 4.64 -14.53
CA SER A 180 6.44 4.44 -15.48
C SER A 180 6.35 5.38 -16.69
N GLY A 181 5.14 5.57 -17.24
CA GLY A 181 4.90 6.53 -18.32
C GLY A 181 5.13 7.98 -17.87
N VAL A 182 4.65 8.35 -16.67
CA VAL A 182 4.87 9.68 -16.09
C VAL A 182 6.36 9.94 -15.87
N ALA A 183 7.09 8.96 -15.34
CA ALA A 183 8.52 9.06 -15.09
C ALA A 183 9.35 9.18 -16.38
N TYR A 184 8.86 8.65 -17.49
CA TYR A 184 9.48 8.85 -18.82
C TYR A 184 9.34 10.30 -19.28
N LEU A 185 8.18 10.93 -19.04
CA LEU A 185 7.90 12.32 -19.44
C LEU A 185 8.59 13.36 -18.53
N PHE A 186 8.78 13.06 -17.24
CA PHE A 186 9.37 13.97 -16.26
C PHE A 186 10.61 13.37 -15.57
N PRO A 187 11.80 13.42 -16.20
CA PRO A 187 13.00 12.79 -15.66
C PRO A 187 13.54 13.35 -14.33
N PRO A 188 13.50 14.67 -14.04
CA PRO A 188 14.05 15.18 -12.80
C PRO A 188 13.21 14.76 -11.58
N TRP A 189 13.89 14.28 -10.55
CA TRP A 189 13.22 13.68 -9.39
C TRP A 189 12.24 14.64 -8.70
N ARG A 190 12.58 15.94 -8.57
CA ARG A 190 11.70 16.95 -7.96
C ARG A 190 10.39 17.12 -8.74
N HIS A 191 10.46 17.24 -10.07
CA HIS A 191 9.26 17.30 -10.92
C HIS A 191 8.45 16.01 -10.84
N LEU A 192 9.10 14.86 -10.74
CA LEU A 192 8.40 13.59 -10.61
C LEU A 192 7.53 13.52 -9.35
N TYR A 193 8.01 14.02 -8.21
CA TYR A 193 7.19 14.09 -6.98
C TYR A 193 6.02 15.07 -7.09
N VAL A 194 6.22 16.20 -7.78
CA VAL A 194 5.12 17.15 -8.03
C VAL A 194 4.05 16.47 -8.88
N VAL A 195 4.44 15.91 -10.03
CA VAL A 195 3.50 15.29 -10.98
C VAL A 195 2.85 14.03 -10.39
N SER A 196 3.54 13.24 -9.58
CA SER A 196 2.94 12.08 -8.91
C SER A 196 1.96 12.46 -7.79
N SER A 197 2.08 13.67 -7.22
CA SER A 197 1.19 14.16 -6.15
C SER A 197 -0.07 14.84 -6.68
N LEU A 198 -0.03 15.41 -7.89
CA LEU A 198 -1.17 16.08 -8.51
C LEU A 198 -2.40 15.16 -8.70
N PRO A 199 -2.27 13.89 -9.12
CA PRO A 199 -3.39 12.96 -9.18
C PRO A 199 -4.11 12.76 -7.83
N SER A 200 -3.40 12.84 -6.71
CA SER A 200 -4.03 12.78 -5.37
C SER A 200 -4.87 14.02 -5.07
N LEU A 201 -4.41 15.19 -5.47
CA LEU A 201 -5.19 16.42 -5.38
C LEU A 201 -6.44 16.37 -6.28
N LEU A 202 -6.28 15.90 -7.52
CA LEU A 202 -7.40 15.73 -8.45
C LEU A 202 -8.44 14.76 -7.90
N PHE A 203 -8.03 13.65 -7.30
CA PHE A 203 -8.95 12.71 -6.64
C PHE A 203 -9.74 13.34 -5.51
N LEU A 204 -9.11 14.16 -4.66
CA LEU A 204 -9.79 14.88 -3.57
C LEU A 204 -10.89 15.82 -4.08
N VAL A 205 -10.64 16.53 -5.18
CA VAL A 205 -11.59 17.53 -5.70
C VAL A 205 -12.66 16.88 -6.59
N SER A 206 -12.28 15.91 -7.42
CA SER A 206 -13.14 15.39 -8.50
C SER A 206 -13.80 14.05 -8.20
N VAL A 207 -13.21 13.19 -7.36
CA VAL A 207 -13.72 11.82 -7.13
C VAL A 207 -14.36 11.70 -5.76
N LEU A 208 -13.70 12.24 -4.73
CA LEU A 208 -14.13 12.15 -3.34
C LEU A 208 -15.58 12.65 -3.08
N PRO A 209 -16.08 13.74 -3.71
CA PRO A 209 -17.47 14.18 -3.52
C PRO A 209 -18.50 13.12 -3.93
N PHE A 210 -18.17 12.29 -4.93
CA PHE A 210 -19.06 11.24 -5.43
C PHE A 210 -18.98 9.94 -4.63
N LEU A 211 -18.06 9.83 -3.67
CA LEU A 211 -17.97 8.67 -2.80
C LEU A 211 -18.98 8.80 -1.66
N SER A 212 -19.80 7.77 -1.49
CA SER A 212 -20.66 7.64 -0.30
C SER A 212 -19.91 6.94 0.82
N GLU A 213 -20.20 7.33 2.05
CA GLU A 213 -19.71 6.63 3.24
C GLU A 213 -20.41 5.27 3.40
N SER A 214 -19.77 4.37 4.13
CA SER A 214 -20.27 3.02 4.33
C SER A 214 -21.59 2.97 5.12
N PRO A 215 -22.62 2.24 4.62
CA PRO A 215 -23.85 2.02 5.37
C PRO A 215 -23.61 1.33 6.72
N ARG A 216 -22.60 0.44 6.79
CA ARG A 216 -22.27 -0.30 8.02
C ARG A 216 -21.71 0.62 9.10
N TRP A 217 -20.86 1.57 8.71
CA TRP A 217 -20.32 2.55 9.64
C TRP A 217 -21.43 3.35 10.31
N TYR A 218 -22.38 3.86 9.52
CA TYR A 218 -23.52 4.62 10.03
C TYR A 218 -24.37 3.81 11.01
N LEU A 219 -24.60 2.52 10.73
CA LEU A 219 -25.33 1.64 11.66
C LEU A 219 -24.60 1.49 12.99
N VAL A 220 -23.31 1.12 12.96
CA VAL A 220 -22.49 0.96 14.18
C VAL A 220 -22.41 2.26 14.98
N ARG A 221 -22.50 3.42 14.31
CA ARG A 221 -22.52 4.75 14.94
C ARG A 221 -23.89 5.17 15.47
N ARG A 222 -24.88 4.27 15.52
CA ARG A 222 -26.27 4.55 15.92
C ARG A 222 -26.90 5.68 15.08
N ARG A 223 -26.55 5.78 13.79
CA ARG A 223 -27.15 6.70 12.80
C ARG A 223 -27.94 5.94 11.73
N PRO A 224 -29.09 5.33 12.09
CA PRO A 224 -29.85 4.49 11.17
C PRO A 224 -30.49 5.28 10.02
N HIS A 225 -30.81 6.56 10.23
CA HIS A 225 -31.38 7.41 9.19
C HIS A 225 -30.41 7.63 8.02
N ASP A 226 -29.15 7.96 8.31
CA ASP A 226 -28.09 8.16 7.30
C ASP A 226 -27.78 6.84 6.58
N ALA A 227 -27.71 5.73 7.33
CA ALA A 227 -27.53 4.40 6.76
C ALA A 227 -28.66 4.06 5.77
N MET A 228 -29.91 4.35 6.14
CA MET A 228 -31.07 4.15 5.29
C MET A 228 -31.07 5.05 4.05
N ALA A 229 -30.59 6.30 4.16
CA ALA A 229 -30.45 7.21 3.02
C ALA A 229 -29.51 6.63 1.95
N VAL A 230 -28.31 6.17 2.35
CA VAL A 230 -27.36 5.52 1.45
C VAL A 230 -27.96 4.23 0.88
N MET A 231 -28.62 3.41 1.70
CA MET A 231 -29.25 2.17 1.24
C MET A 231 -30.37 2.40 0.22
N ARG A 232 -31.17 3.45 0.37
CA ARG A 232 -32.18 3.86 -0.62
C ARG A 232 -31.53 4.31 -1.92
N GLU A 233 -30.41 5.04 -1.87
CA GLU A 233 -29.66 5.45 -3.06
C GLU A 233 -29.11 4.25 -3.84
N ILE A 234 -28.51 3.28 -3.14
CA ILE A 234 -28.01 2.03 -3.74
C ILE A 234 -29.16 1.30 -4.45
N ALA A 235 -30.28 1.11 -3.78
CA ALA A 235 -31.42 0.41 -4.35
C ALA A 235 -31.99 1.13 -5.57
N ARG A 236 -32.23 2.46 -5.48
CA ARG A 236 -32.75 3.28 -6.58
C ARG A 236 -31.88 3.18 -7.83
N THR A 237 -30.57 3.30 -7.65
CA THR A 237 -29.59 3.25 -8.76
C THR A 237 -29.50 1.85 -9.38
N ASN A 238 -29.78 0.80 -8.60
CA ASN A 238 -29.84 -0.57 -9.06
C ASN A 238 -31.23 -0.98 -9.61
N GLY A 239 -32.16 -0.03 -9.74
CA GLY A 239 -33.52 -0.29 -10.24
C GLY A 239 -34.43 -1.02 -9.26
N ARG A 240 -34.11 -1.02 -7.97
CA ARG A 240 -34.91 -1.61 -6.89
C ARG A 240 -35.47 -0.52 -5.96
N ARG A 241 -36.50 -0.83 -5.19
CA ARG A 241 -37.03 0.07 -4.16
C ARG A 241 -36.97 -0.62 -2.79
N LEU A 242 -36.48 0.11 -1.79
CA LEU A 242 -36.65 -0.30 -0.39
C LEU A 242 -38.07 0.14 0.05
N PRO A 243 -38.87 -0.75 0.65
CA PRO A 243 -40.13 -0.38 1.27
C PRO A 243 -39.91 0.62 2.43
N ASP A 244 -40.80 1.58 2.60
CA ASP A 244 -40.65 2.65 3.62
C ASP A 244 -40.86 2.17 5.05
N ASN A 245 -41.49 1.01 5.24
CA ASN A 245 -41.72 0.35 6.53
C ASN A 245 -40.52 -0.46 7.06
N VAL A 246 -39.38 -0.42 6.37
CA VAL A 246 -38.23 -1.25 6.69
C VAL A 246 -37.12 -0.36 7.27
N SER A 247 -36.85 -0.47 8.57
CA SER A 247 -35.75 0.21 9.25
C SER A 247 -34.60 -0.74 9.58
N LEU A 248 -33.36 -0.28 9.45
CA LEU A 248 -32.19 -1.00 9.95
C LEU A 248 -32.06 -0.76 11.46
N LYS A 249 -32.13 -1.83 12.25
CA LYS A 249 -31.76 -1.83 13.68
C LYS A 249 -30.51 -2.69 13.87
N LEU A 250 -29.71 -2.36 14.88
CA LEU A 250 -28.67 -3.26 15.38
C LEU A 250 -29.37 -4.28 16.29
N ASP A 251 -28.97 -5.55 16.24
CA ASP A 251 -29.59 -6.61 17.05
C ASP A 251 -29.39 -6.39 18.57
N ASP A 252 -28.57 -5.41 18.98
CA ASP A 252 -28.30 -5.06 20.39
C ASP A 252 -29.43 -4.22 21.04
N ASP A 253 -30.40 -3.71 20.28
CA ASP A 253 -31.46 -2.83 20.81
C ASP A 253 -32.55 -3.58 21.61
N ASP A 254 -32.54 -4.93 21.64
CA ASP A 254 -33.52 -5.76 22.38
C ASP A 254 -33.01 -6.22 23.77
N GLU A 255 -31.76 -5.93 24.17
CA GLU A 255 -31.18 -6.35 25.47
C GLU A 255 -31.02 -5.23 26.52
N GLU A 256 -31.46 -3.98 26.25
CA GLU A 256 -31.25 -2.84 27.16
C GLU A 256 -32.21 -2.78 28.38
N HIS A 257 -32.81 -3.91 28.79
CA HIS A 257 -33.66 -4.00 29.97
C HIS A 257 -33.21 -5.03 31.02
N ASP A 258 -31.91 -5.30 31.18
CA ASP A 258 -31.33 -5.61 32.49
C ASP A 258 -29.80 -5.72 32.44
N LYS A 259 -29.14 -4.87 33.24
CA LYS A 259 -27.75 -4.93 33.78
C LYS A 259 -26.91 -3.70 33.48
N LYS A 260 -27.04 -2.72 34.37
CA LYS A 260 -25.97 -1.77 34.68
C LYS A 260 -24.99 -2.49 35.61
N GLU A 261 -23.86 -2.96 35.07
CA GLU A 261 -22.56 -3.05 35.76
C GLU A 261 -21.47 -3.55 34.78
N ASP A 262 -20.33 -2.85 34.74
CA ASP A 262 -19.03 -3.23 34.14
C ASP A 262 -18.78 -3.23 32.61
N GLN A 263 -19.33 -2.29 31.83
CA GLN A 263 -19.09 -2.26 30.36
C GLN A 263 -17.75 -1.70 29.84
N ASN A 264 -16.86 -1.14 30.68
CA ASN A 264 -15.58 -0.57 30.17
C ASN A 264 -14.46 -1.60 29.91
N SER A 265 -14.69 -2.89 30.21
CA SER A 265 -13.69 -3.96 30.05
C SER A 265 -13.98 -4.92 28.87
N TYR A 266 -15.25 -5.07 28.47
CA TYR A 266 -15.67 -6.20 27.61
C TYR A 266 -15.34 -6.05 26.11
N SER A 267 -15.31 -4.85 25.53
CA SER A 267 -14.99 -4.70 24.09
C SER A 267 -13.50 -4.90 23.79
N GLY A 268 -12.61 -4.51 24.71
CA GLY A 268 -11.16 -4.78 24.61
C GLY A 268 -10.83 -6.24 24.95
N ALA A 269 -11.52 -6.80 25.94
CA ALA A 269 -11.36 -8.20 26.34
C ALA A 269 -11.88 -9.20 25.29
N ALA A 270 -12.91 -8.88 24.51
CA ALA A 270 -13.40 -9.77 23.44
C ALA A 270 -12.43 -9.85 22.24
N LEU A 271 -11.82 -8.72 21.84
CA LEU A 271 -10.78 -8.71 20.80
C LEU A 271 -9.49 -9.37 21.30
N SER A 272 -9.08 -9.06 22.54
CA SER A 272 -7.92 -9.67 23.19
C SER A 272 -8.14 -11.15 23.48
N GLY A 273 -9.37 -11.56 23.81
CA GLY A 273 -9.79 -12.95 24.02
C GLY A 273 -9.80 -13.75 22.73
N SER A 274 -10.26 -13.17 21.62
CA SER A 274 -10.21 -13.81 20.30
C SER A 274 -8.78 -14.03 19.80
N ILE A 275 -7.88 -13.05 19.97
CA ILE A 275 -6.45 -13.21 19.60
C ILE A 275 -5.76 -14.21 20.54
N LEU A 276 -6.08 -14.19 21.84
CA LEU A 276 -5.51 -15.12 22.81
C LEU A 276 -5.98 -16.56 22.55
N ASP A 277 -7.26 -16.76 22.19
CA ASP A 277 -7.83 -18.06 21.85
C ASP A 277 -7.25 -18.64 20.56
N VAL A 278 -6.92 -17.79 19.58
CA VAL A 278 -6.20 -18.18 18.35
C VAL A 278 -4.82 -18.75 18.66
N VAL A 279 -4.09 -18.14 19.59
CA VAL A 279 -2.73 -18.55 19.96
C VAL A 279 -2.74 -19.77 20.87
N ARG A 280 -3.83 -19.96 21.65
CA ARG A 280 -3.98 -21.05 22.61
C ARG A 280 -4.23 -22.41 21.94
N SER A 281 -4.90 -22.45 20.79
CA SER A 281 -5.13 -23.68 20.03
C SER A 281 -3.91 -24.08 19.17
N PRO A 282 -3.34 -25.29 19.34
CA PRO A 282 -2.10 -25.68 18.65
C PRO A 282 -2.24 -25.78 17.13
N THR A 283 -3.39 -26.23 16.63
CA THR A 283 -3.66 -26.34 15.18
C THR A 283 -3.87 -24.97 14.55
N THR A 284 -4.59 -24.08 15.22
CA THR A 284 -4.84 -22.69 14.77
C THR A 284 -3.55 -21.88 14.82
N ARG A 285 -2.68 -22.10 15.82
CA ARG A 285 -1.36 -21.47 15.92
C ARG A 285 -0.45 -21.83 14.75
N VAL A 286 -0.34 -23.11 14.39
CA VAL A 286 0.48 -23.55 13.24
C VAL A 286 -0.05 -22.93 11.94
N ARG A 287 -1.37 -22.94 11.74
CA ARG A 287 -2.03 -22.31 10.59
C ARG A 287 -1.78 -20.80 10.52
N LEU A 288 -1.83 -20.11 11.65
CA LEU A 288 -1.53 -18.68 11.74
C LEU A 288 -0.07 -18.39 11.40
N VAL A 289 0.87 -19.12 12.01
CA VAL A 289 2.31 -18.95 11.75
C VAL A 289 2.63 -19.19 10.28
N LEU A 290 2.06 -20.24 9.68
CA LEU A 290 2.25 -20.53 8.27
C LEU A 290 1.69 -19.40 7.38
N THR A 291 0.49 -18.90 7.68
CA THR A 291 -0.13 -17.80 6.93
C THR A 291 0.68 -16.51 7.03
N VAL A 292 1.16 -16.18 8.23
CA VAL A 292 2.04 -15.03 8.50
C VAL A 292 3.36 -15.16 7.73
N ALA A 293 3.99 -16.34 7.76
CA ALA A 293 5.24 -16.59 7.04
C ALA A 293 5.06 -16.50 5.52
N ILE A 294 4.00 -17.08 4.97
CA ILE A 294 3.68 -16.99 3.53
C ILE A 294 3.49 -15.52 3.13
N ASN A 295 2.70 -14.75 3.86
CA ASN A 295 2.45 -13.34 3.54
C ASN A 295 3.72 -12.48 3.62
N LEU A 296 4.56 -12.73 4.64
CA LEU A 296 5.84 -12.05 4.78
C LEU A 296 6.76 -12.36 3.60
N LEU A 297 6.93 -13.65 3.24
CA LEU A 297 7.79 -14.06 2.14
C LEU A 297 7.28 -13.56 0.79
N CYS A 298 5.98 -13.68 0.52
CA CYS A 298 5.36 -13.15 -0.69
C CYS A 298 5.59 -11.63 -0.82
N SER A 299 5.45 -10.88 0.27
CA SER A 299 5.70 -9.44 0.27
C SER A 299 7.17 -9.09 0.02
N VAL A 300 8.12 -9.79 0.69
CA VAL A 300 9.56 -9.62 0.45
C VAL A 300 9.90 -9.85 -1.03
N VAL A 301 9.35 -10.91 -1.63
CA VAL A 301 9.57 -11.24 -3.05
C VAL A 301 8.94 -10.17 -3.96
N TYR A 302 7.68 -9.80 -3.73
CA TYR A 302 6.98 -8.84 -4.57
C TYR A 302 7.67 -7.46 -4.59
N TYR A 303 7.92 -6.89 -3.41
CA TYR A 303 8.61 -5.59 -3.32
C TYR A 303 10.09 -5.72 -3.69
N GLY A 304 10.73 -6.85 -3.37
CA GLY A 304 12.11 -7.14 -3.73
C GLY A 304 12.32 -7.14 -5.24
N ILE A 305 11.44 -7.79 -6.01
CA ILE A 305 11.46 -7.77 -7.48
C ILE A 305 11.29 -6.34 -7.97
N ASN A 306 10.24 -5.64 -7.53
CA ASN A 306 9.94 -4.26 -7.98
C ASN A 306 11.10 -3.28 -7.71
N LEU A 307 11.72 -3.35 -6.53
CA LEU A 307 12.84 -2.48 -6.16
C LEU A 307 14.16 -2.89 -6.84
N ASN A 308 14.32 -4.18 -7.17
CA ASN A 308 15.50 -4.70 -7.85
C ASN A 308 15.49 -4.46 -9.36
N VAL A 309 14.37 -4.03 -9.96
CA VAL A 309 14.28 -3.66 -11.39
C VAL A 309 15.33 -2.60 -11.78
N VAL A 310 15.76 -1.76 -10.84
CA VAL A 310 16.83 -0.77 -11.05
C VAL A 310 18.19 -1.39 -11.40
N ASN A 311 18.41 -2.67 -11.07
CA ASN A 311 19.67 -3.38 -11.34
C ASN A 311 19.65 -4.13 -12.69
N LEU A 312 18.54 -4.10 -13.43
CA LEU A 312 18.52 -4.65 -14.78
C LEU A 312 19.24 -3.67 -15.72
N LYS A 313 20.18 -4.18 -16.52
CA LYS A 313 20.96 -3.38 -17.49
C LYS A 313 20.14 -2.85 -18.68
N THR A 314 18.82 -2.96 -18.62
CA THR A 314 17.86 -2.57 -19.67
C THR A 314 17.26 -1.19 -19.40
N ASN A 315 16.38 -0.74 -20.29
CA ASN A 315 15.62 0.49 -20.08
C ASN A 315 14.73 0.39 -18.85
N LEU A 316 15.10 1.06 -17.74
CA LEU A 316 14.36 0.98 -16.46
C LEU A 316 12.85 1.28 -16.60
N TYR A 317 12.43 2.22 -17.46
CA TYR A 317 11.00 2.52 -17.66
C TYR A 317 10.24 1.32 -18.25
N LEU A 318 10.80 0.72 -19.30
CA LEU A 318 10.22 -0.47 -19.92
C LEU A 318 10.23 -1.65 -18.95
N SER A 319 11.33 -1.83 -18.20
CA SER A 319 11.43 -2.91 -17.21
C SER A 319 10.41 -2.78 -16.08
N VAL A 320 10.18 -1.57 -15.55
CA VAL A 320 9.14 -1.35 -14.52
C VAL A 320 7.74 -1.58 -15.10
N LEU A 321 7.49 -1.12 -16.33
CA LEU A 321 6.20 -1.30 -17.00
C LEU A 321 5.90 -2.80 -17.21
N LEU A 322 6.84 -3.54 -17.80
CA LEU A 322 6.71 -4.98 -18.04
C LEU A 322 6.56 -5.75 -16.72
N ASN A 323 7.33 -5.40 -15.69
CA ASN A 323 7.21 -6.01 -14.37
C ASN A 323 5.84 -5.74 -13.74
N SER A 324 5.30 -4.53 -13.89
CA SER A 324 3.99 -4.16 -13.35
C SER A 324 2.86 -4.92 -14.03
N VAL A 325 2.93 -5.06 -15.37
CA VAL A 325 1.96 -5.83 -16.16
C VAL A 325 2.02 -7.32 -15.84
N ALA A 326 3.22 -7.91 -15.79
CA ALA A 326 3.40 -9.29 -15.35
C ALA A 326 2.92 -9.50 -13.90
N GLY A 327 3.16 -8.50 -13.04
CA GLY A 327 2.72 -8.47 -11.64
C GLY A 327 1.21 -8.51 -11.48
N ILE A 328 0.42 -8.01 -12.44
CA ILE A 328 -1.06 -8.10 -12.39
C ILE A 328 -1.50 -9.57 -12.38
N PHE A 329 -0.91 -10.41 -13.26
CA PHE A 329 -1.23 -11.84 -13.33
C PHE A 329 -0.75 -12.59 -12.09
N GLY A 330 0.46 -12.27 -11.61
CA GLY A 330 1.00 -12.85 -10.38
C GLY A 330 0.13 -12.52 -9.17
N MET A 331 -0.26 -11.25 -9.02
CA MET A 331 -1.18 -10.84 -7.96
C MET A 331 -2.54 -11.52 -8.11
N ALA A 332 -3.10 -11.60 -9.31
CA ALA A 332 -4.37 -12.29 -9.55
C ALA A 332 -4.32 -13.73 -9.04
N ALA A 333 -3.27 -14.49 -9.34
CA ALA A 333 -3.15 -15.87 -8.89
C ALA A 333 -2.95 -15.94 -7.36
N THR A 334 -1.93 -15.27 -6.82
CA THR A 334 -1.53 -15.40 -5.41
C THR A 334 -2.62 -14.91 -4.45
N TYR A 335 -3.23 -13.77 -4.74
CA TYR A 335 -4.22 -13.17 -3.85
C TYR A 335 -5.54 -13.95 -3.86
N ASN A 336 -6.02 -14.44 -5.01
CA ASN A 336 -7.22 -15.30 -5.03
C ASN A 336 -6.99 -16.61 -4.27
N LEU A 337 -5.82 -17.25 -4.45
CA LEU A 337 -5.46 -18.46 -3.71
C LEU A 337 -5.38 -18.21 -2.19
N LEU A 338 -4.70 -17.13 -1.78
CA LEU A 338 -4.57 -16.78 -0.37
C LEU A 338 -5.92 -16.46 0.27
N PHE A 339 -6.83 -15.80 -0.46
CA PHE A 339 -8.17 -15.49 0.01
C PHE A 339 -8.99 -16.77 0.25
N ILE A 340 -9.04 -17.68 -0.74
CA ILE A 340 -9.74 -18.97 -0.62
C ILE A 340 -9.16 -19.75 0.57
N TYR A 341 -7.84 -19.86 0.63
CA TYR A 341 -7.14 -20.57 1.70
C TYR A 341 -7.48 -19.98 3.08
N THR A 342 -7.47 -18.67 3.25
CA THR A 342 -7.77 -18.03 4.54
C THR A 342 -9.23 -18.22 4.97
N MET A 343 -10.16 -18.22 3.99
CA MET A 343 -11.58 -18.45 4.25
C MET A 343 -11.87 -19.89 4.66
N GLU A 344 -11.18 -20.88 4.08
CA GLU A 344 -11.38 -22.29 4.40
C GLU A 344 -10.64 -22.73 5.66
N LEU A 345 -9.48 -22.13 5.93
CA LEU A 345 -8.59 -22.56 7.00
C LEU A 345 -9.00 -22.05 8.38
N PHE A 346 -9.60 -20.85 8.44
CA PHE A 346 -9.98 -20.19 9.69
C PHE A 346 -11.49 -20.07 9.87
N PRO A 347 -12.04 -20.48 11.03
CA PRO A 347 -13.44 -20.22 11.37
C PRO A 347 -13.71 -18.71 11.44
N THR A 348 -14.97 -18.34 11.19
CA THR A 348 -15.41 -16.94 11.02
C THR A 348 -15.03 -16.03 12.19
N VAL A 349 -15.01 -16.56 13.41
CA VAL A 349 -14.72 -15.82 14.65
C VAL A 349 -13.26 -15.34 14.71
N VAL A 350 -12.32 -16.13 14.20
CA VAL A 350 -10.88 -15.84 14.28
C VAL A 350 -10.28 -15.32 12.98
N ARG A 351 -11.05 -15.42 11.88
CA ARG A 351 -10.59 -15.07 10.54
C ARG A 351 -10.14 -13.61 10.42
N ASN A 352 -10.85 -12.67 11.04
CA ASN A 352 -10.50 -11.26 10.98
C ASN A 352 -9.16 -10.96 11.69
N ALA A 353 -8.92 -11.61 12.83
CA ALA A 353 -7.64 -11.50 13.54
C ALA A 353 -6.48 -12.09 12.71
N ALA A 354 -6.69 -13.28 12.13
CA ALA A 354 -5.69 -13.92 11.28
C ALA A 354 -5.35 -13.10 10.03
N LEU A 355 -6.35 -12.52 9.37
CA LEU A 355 -6.17 -11.59 8.26
C LEU A 355 -5.37 -10.34 8.67
N GLY A 356 -5.68 -9.74 9.82
CA GLY A 356 -4.93 -8.61 10.36
C GLY A 356 -3.46 -8.93 10.63
N CYS A 357 -3.17 -10.10 11.22
CA CYS A 357 -1.79 -10.57 11.41
C CYS A 357 -1.06 -10.78 10.08
N ALA A 358 -1.74 -11.38 9.09
CA ALA A 358 -1.19 -11.61 7.76
C ALA A 358 -0.86 -10.31 7.02
N THR A 359 -1.74 -9.30 7.09
CA THR A 359 -1.49 -7.99 6.48
C THR A 359 -0.32 -7.25 7.14
N GLN A 360 -0.18 -7.34 8.46
CA GLN A 360 0.97 -6.75 9.17
C GLN A 360 2.27 -7.46 8.80
N ALA A 361 2.25 -8.79 8.66
CA ALA A 361 3.39 -9.57 8.20
C ALA A 361 3.83 -9.16 6.78
N ALA A 362 2.87 -8.87 5.89
CA ALA A 362 3.17 -8.34 4.57
C ALA A 362 3.85 -6.95 4.65
N GLN A 363 3.40 -6.05 5.54
CA GLN A 363 4.08 -4.76 5.75
C GLN A 363 5.51 -4.94 6.28
N MET A 364 5.74 -5.87 7.21
CA MET A 364 7.09 -6.20 7.67
C MET A 364 7.99 -6.71 6.52
N GLY A 365 7.43 -7.54 5.63
CA GLY A 365 8.14 -7.99 4.43
C GLY A 365 8.54 -6.85 3.50
N ALA A 366 7.68 -5.83 3.35
CA ALA A 366 7.97 -4.65 2.55
C ALA A 366 9.12 -3.80 3.13
N ILE A 367 9.24 -3.71 4.47
CA ILE A 367 10.36 -3.05 5.15
C ILE A 367 11.68 -3.80 4.91
N LEU A 368 11.64 -5.13 4.92
CA LEU A 368 12.81 -5.98 4.71
C LEU A 368 13.29 -5.97 3.25
N ALA A 369 12.39 -5.81 2.27
CA ALA A 369 12.72 -5.96 0.86
C ALA A 369 13.84 -4.99 0.36
N PRO A 370 13.80 -3.67 0.64
CA PRO A 370 14.90 -2.77 0.31
C PRO A 370 16.25 -3.19 0.92
N LEU A 371 16.23 -3.69 2.16
CA LEU A 371 17.44 -4.12 2.87
C LEU A 371 18.05 -5.36 2.22
N VAL A 372 17.21 -6.33 1.84
CA VAL A 372 17.63 -7.54 1.11
C VAL A 372 18.25 -7.16 -0.24
N VAL A 373 17.64 -6.23 -1.00
CA VAL A 373 18.18 -5.76 -2.28
C VAL A 373 19.54 -5.08 -2.09
N VAL A 374 19.70 -4.25 -1.06
CA VAL A 374 20.99 -3.60 -0.74
C VAL A 374 22.06 -4.61 -0.30
N LEU A 375 21.69 -5.62 0.51
CA LEU A 375 22.59 -6.70 0.92
C LEU A 375 23.05 -7.55 -0.27
N GLY A 376 22.13 -7.92 -1.17
CA GLY A 376 22.43 -8.65 -2.41
C GLY A 376 23.47 -7.92 -3.27
N ARG A 377 23.40 -6.59 -3.36
CA ARG A 377 24.40 -5.76 -4.05
C ARG A 377 25.79 -5.87 -3.41
N ARG A 378 25.89 -5.88 -2.07
CA ARG A 378 27.17 -6.05 -1.36
C ARG A 378 27.78 -7.43 -1.58
N CYS A 379 26.96 -8.49 -1.54
CA CYS A 379 27.44 -9.85 -1.78
C CYS A 379 27.91 -10.05 -3.22
N ARG A 380 27.20 -9.54 -4.23
CA ARG A 380 27.64 -9.62 -5.64
C ARG A 380 29.00 -8.93 -5.87
N LEU A 381 29.23 -7.77 -5.26
CA LEU A 381 30.52 -7.07 -5.33
C LEU A 381 31.63 -7.83 -4.58
N ARG A 382 31.32 -8.46 -3.44
CA ARG A 382 32.30 -9.23 -2.66
C ARG A 382 32.64 -10.57 -3.32
N CYS A 383 31.68 -11.23 -3.96
CA CYS A 383 31.90 -12.42 -4.78
C CYS A 383 32.69 -12.08 -6.05
N SER A 384 32.40 -10.97 -6.73
CA SER A 384 33.20 -10.50 -7.86
C SER A 384 34.62 -10.08 -7.44
N GLY A 385 34.78 -9.52 -6.23
CA GLY A 385 36.10 -9.19 -5.66
C GLY A 385 36.90 -10.41 -5.20
N ARG A 386 36.24 -11.47 -4.73
CA ARG A 386 36.90 -12.76 -4.43
C ARG A 386 37.21 -13.58 -5.69
N ALA A 387 36.36 -13.53 -6.70
CA ALA A 387 36.64 -14.11 -8.02
C ALA A 387 37.76 -13.34 -8.78
N GLY A 388 37.96 -12.06 -8.47
CA GLY A 388 39.11 -11.27 -8.93
C GLY A 388 40.38 -11.43 -8.08
N SER A 389 40.35 -12.19 -6.98
CA SER A 389 41.52 -12.44 -6.13
C SER A 389 42.37 -13.63 -6.60
N SER A 390 41.93 -14.34 -7.64
CA SER A 390 42.71 -15.38 -8.33
C SER A 390 43.08 -15.00 -9.78
N GLY A 391 42.74 -13.78 -10.22
CA GLY A 391 43.11 -13.24 -11.54
C GLY A 391 43.94 -11.98 -11.38
N GLY A 392 45.23 -12.07 -11.72
CA GLY A 392 46.22 -11.01 -11.55
C GLY A 392 45.80 -9.64 -12.08
N CYS A 393 46.23 -8.63 -11.34
CA CYS A 393 46.26 -7.21 -11.64
C CYS A 393 46.76 -6.93 -13.08
N TRP A 394 45.86 -6.80 -14.06
CA TRP A 394 46.20 -6.21 -15.35
C TRP A 394 46.29 -4.69 -15.20
N ARG A 395 47.44 -4.22 -14.71
CA ARG A 395 47.90 -2.85 -14.91
C ARG A 395 48.17 -2.67 -16.41
N SER A 396 47.29 -1.95 -17.10
CA SER A 396 47.62 -1.40 -18.42
C SER A 396 48.58 -0.22 -18.24
N THR A 397 49.87 -0.52 -18.11
CA THR A 397 50.93 0.48 -18.33
C THR A 397 50.99 0.78 -19.82
N SER A 398 50.36 1.89 -20.24
CA SER A 398 50.64 2.51 -21.53
C SER A 398 52.08 3.04 -21.50
N ARG A 399 53.04 2.29 -22.02
CA ARG A 399 54.36 2.81 -22.37
C ARG A 399 54.24 3.53 -23.70
N ARG A 400 54.42 4.85 -23.66
CA ARG A 400 54.83 5.65 -24.83
C ARG A 400 56.15 5.10 -25.35
N ARG A 401 56.21 4.74 -26.64
CA ARG A 401 57.17 5.23 -27.62
C ARG A 401 56.63 4.94 -29.00
#